data_AF-A0A7D9LL59-F1
#
_entry.id   AF-A0A7D9LL59-F1
#
_cell.length_a   1.000
_cell.length_b   1.000
_cell.length_c   1.000
_cell.angle_alpha   90.00
_cell.angle_beta   90.00
_cell.angle_gamma   90.00
#
_symmetry.space_group_name_H-M   'P 1'
#
loop_
_entity.id
_entity.type
_entity.pdbx_description
1 polymer ?
#
loop_
_entity_poly.entity_id
_entity_poly.type
_entity_poly.pdbx_seq_one_letter_code
_entity_poly.pdbx_strand_id
1 'polypeptide(L)'
;MSASSRKTQSSEYAKTNSLPPISPRLCSCDAHGGYFVDRRVQDIEKFIHEETKALGEGFHNSRKERFGVFKKAFDMLIDESTSFKPLLADINAEYLGVIKAVEKGEQQRAYISRDFKCVVGVKITKENYEKRIQDLEYKAKLIKANNDQLRTKYEQLEEERIDIICPDVGKLTTTNTSHNLIERSRLVLPGLKMEEQTDVDVLSSALAKLQAEVDTMQKSTKTKFFPKERKMLLEQDLQEKERSHNHVSRYNKALREKVGRLTIAVEV
;
A
#
# COMPACT_ATOMS: atom_id res chain seq x y z
N MET A 1 -37.61 22.47 1.18
CA MET A 1 -36.90 23.10 0.05
C MET A 1 -36.58 22.01 -0.94
N SER A 2 -37.20 22.07 -2.11
CA SER A 2 -37.15 21.07 -3.18
C SER A 2 -36.12 21.45 -4.23
N ALA A 3 -35.32 20.49 -4.69
CA ALA A 3 -34.61 20.53 -5.97
C ALA A 3 -34.24 19.08 -6.33
N SER A 4 -35.03 18.40 -7.16
CA SER A 4 -34.88 18.30 -8.62
C SER A 4 -33.64 17.54 -9.10
N SER A 5 -33.87 16.26 -9.40
CA SER A 5 -33.66 15.63 -10.71
C SER A 5 -32.48 16.10 -11.55
N ARG A 6 -31.46 15.23 -11.67
CA ARG A 6 -30.73 14.98 -12.93
C ARG A 6 -30.39 13.49 -13.05
N LYS A 7 -31.32 12.75 -13.64
CA LYS A 7 -31.00 11.52 -14.37
C LYS A 7 -30.22 11.95 -15.61
N THR A 8 -28.91 11.68 -15.65
CA THR A 8 -28.16 11.67 -16.90
C THR A 8 -28.27 10.28 -17.50
N GLN A 9 -29.26 10.12 -18.37
CA GLN A 9 -29.17 9.22 -19.50
C GLN A 9 -28.06 9.73 -20.39
N SER A 10 -27.02 8.92 -20.55
CA SER A 10 -26.09 9.08 -21.67
C SER A 10 -25.61 7.70 -22.08
N SER A 11 -26.24 7.22 -23.16
CA SER A 11 -25.56 6.58 -24.27
C SER A 11 -25.14 5.12 -24.08
N GLU A 12 -26.14 4.25 -24.12
CA GLU A 12 -26.04 2.96 -24.82
C GLU A 12 -25.48 3.18 -26.25
N TYR A 13 -24.17 3.04 -26.41
CA TYR A 13 -23.54 2.75 -27.70
C TYR A 13 -22.39 1.77 -27.48
N ALA A 14 -22.68 0.63 -26.86
CA ALA A 14 -21.92 -0.60 -27.11
C ALA A 14 -22.51 -1.29 -28.35
N LYS A 15 -22.45 -0.62 -29.50
CA LYS A 15 -22.62 -1.28 -30.80
C LYS A 15 -21.38 -2.12 -31.03
N THR A 16 -21.51 -3.42 -30.79
CA THR A 16 -20.93 -4.52 -31.57
C THR A 16 -19.81 -4.10 -32.53
N ASN A 17 -18.57 -4.03 -32.05
CA ASN A 17 -17.39 -4.09 -32.91
C ASN A 17 -16.90 -5.53 -33.05
N SER A 18 -17.82 -6.48 -33.19
CA SER A 18 -17.51 -7.64 -34.02
C SER A 18 -17.68 -7.14 -35.46
N LEU A 19 -16.56 -6.92 -36.16
CA LEU A 19 -16.59 -6.97 -37.62
C LEU A 19 -17.45 -8.20 -37.99
N PRO A 20 -18.43 -8.06 -38.91
CA PRO A 20 -19.20 -9.21 -39.32
C PRO A 20 -18.20 -10.32 -39.70
N PRO A 21 -18.44 -11.59 -39.29
CA PRO A 21 -17.63 -12.66 -39.82
C PRO A 21 -17.69 -12.51 -41.33
N ILE A 22 -16.51 -12.35 -41.96
CA ILE A 22 -16.38 -12.47 -43.41
C ILE A 22 -16.96 -13.85 -43.69
N SER A 23 -18.21 -13.88 -44.13
CA SER A 23 -18.91 -15.13 -44.37
C SER A 23 -18.08 -15.89 -45.40
N PRO A 24 -17.66 -17.13 -45.12
CA PRO A 24 -17.05 -17.98 -46.14
C PRO A 24 -18.17 -18.46 -47.04
N ARG A 25 -18.72 -17.55 -47.85
CA ARG A 25 -19.59 -17.85 -48.98
C ARG A 25 -18.91 -17.37 -50.26
N LEU A 26 -17.72 -17.88 -50.50
CA LEU A 26 -17.14 -17.99 -51.84
C LEU A 26 -16.52 -19.39 -51.96
N CYS A 27 -17.37 -20.40 -51.84
CA CYS A 27 -17.13 -21.69 -52.48
C CYS A 27 -18.49 -22.20 -52.94
N SER A 28 -18.96 -21.64 -54.05
CA SER A 28 -20.00 -22.21 -54.89
C SER A 28 -19.36 -22.48 -56.25
N CYS A 29 -18.29 -23.29 -56.25
CA CYS A 29 -17.89 -23.98 -57.47
C CYS A 29 -18.88 -25.12 -57.67
N ASP A 30 -20.07 -24.80 -58.16
CA ASP A 30 -20.86 -25.71 -58.98
C ASP A 30 -21.99 -24.93 -59.66
N ALA A 31 -21.96 -24.99 -60.99
CA ALA A 31 -23.05 -24.70 -61.91
C ALA A 31 -23.62 -23.27 -61.95
N HIS A 32 -22.89 -22.35 -62.61
CA HIS A 32 -23.54 -21.38 -63.49
C HIS A 32 -22.83 -21.35 -64.84
N GLY A 33 -23.61 -21.62 -65.89
CA GLY A 33 -23.13 -21.76 -67.26
C GLY A 33 -22.49 -20.49 -67.80
N GLY A 34 -21.42 -20.68 -68.59
CA GLY A 34 -21.17 -19.89 -69.79
C GLY A 34 -20.84 -18.40 -69.65
N TYR A 35 -20.34 -17.93 -68.51
CA TYR A 35 -19.80 -16.56 -68.40
C TYR A 35 -18.30 -16.57 -68.13
N PHE A 36 -17.59 -15.78 -68.94
CA PHE A 36 -16.14 -15.61 -68.99
C PHE A 36 -15.62 -15.09 -67.64
N VAL A 37 -15.35 -15.98 -66.68
CA VAL A 37 -14.60 -15.61 -65.47
C VAL A 37 -13.15 -15.46 -65.89
N ASP A 38 -12.66 -14.22 -65.91
CA ASP A 38 -11.29 -13.89 -66.33
C ASP A 38 -10.29 -14.73 -65.53
N ARG A 39 -9.49 -15.54 -66.22
CA ARG A 39 -8.55 -16.53 -65.64
C ARG A 39 -7.64 -15.91 -64.57
N ARG A 40 -7.36 -14.62 -64.71
CA ARG A 40 -6.51 -13.82 -63.83
C ARG A 40 -7.12 -13.65 -62.42
N VAL A 41 -8.42 -13.40 -62.35
CA VAL A 41 -9.14 -13.30 -61.06
C VAL A 41 -9.11 -14.62 -60.31
N GLN A 42 -9.20 -15.75 -61.01
CA GLN A 42 -9.09 -17.07 -60.40
C GLN A 42 -7.71 -17.33 -59.81
N ASP A 43 -6.65 -16.76 -60.40
CA ASP A 43 -5.29 -16.92 -59.90
C ASP A 43 -5.04 -16.07 -58.64
N ILE A 44 -5.65 -14.88 -58.54
CA ILE A 44 -5.68 -14.10 -57.29
C ILE A 44 -6.46 -14.83 -56.19
N GLU A 45 -7.61 -15.41 -56.51
CA GLU A 45 -8.42 -16.18 -55.54
C GLU A 45 -7.66 -17.42 -55.02
N LYS A 46 -6.96 -18.14 -55.90
CA LYS A 46 -6.08 -19.25 -55.52
C LYS A 46 -4.96 -18.78 -54.60
N PHE A 47 -4.29 -17.67 -54.93
CA PHE A 47 -3.25 -17.11 -54.06
C PHE A 47 -3.78 -16.81 -52.65
N ILE A 48 -4.94 -16.15 -52.55
CA ILE A 48 -5.55 -15.86 -51.25
C ILE A 48 -5.81 -17.16 -50.49
N HIS A 49 -6.33 -18.20 -51.16
CA HIS A 49 -6.62 -19.49 -50.55
C HIS A 49 -5.36 -20.24 -50.08
N GLU A 50 -4.29 -20.20 -50.87
CA GLU A 50 -3.02 -20.85 -50.54
C GLU A 50 -2.31 -20.15 -49.38
N GLU A 51 -2.24 -18.81 -49.40
CA GLU A 51 -1.63 -18.02 -48.32
C GLU A 51 -2.44 -18.09 -47.02
N THR A 52 -3.77 -18.07 -47.10
CA THR A 52 -4.63 -18.27 -45.92
C THR A 52 -4.42 -19.65 -45.30
N LYS A 53 -4.31 -20.69 -46.14
CA LYS A 53 -4.05 -22.05 -45.68
C LYS A 53 -2.65 -22.22 -45.11
N ALA A 54 -1.65 -21.56 -45.69
CA ALA A 54 -0.26 -21.58 -45.22
C ALA A 54 -0.10 -20.90 -43.85
N LEU A 55 -0.84 -19.82 -43.60
CA LEU A 55 -0.83 -19.10 -42.33
C LEU A 55 -1.67 -19.76 -41.23
N GLY A 56 -2.60 -20.67 -41.59
CA GLY A 56 -3.39 -21.47 -40.64
C GLY A 56 -4.09 -20.61 -39.58
N GLU A 57 -3.86 -20.91 -38.30
CA GLU A 57 -4.43 -20.16 -37.17
C GLU A 57 -3.93 -18.69 -37.09
N GLY A 58 -2.73 -18.41 -37.60
CA GLY A 58 -2.15 -17.06 -37.64
C GLY A 58 -2.98 -16.10 -38.49
N PHE A 59 -3.58 -16.59 -39.57
CA PHE A 59 -4.50 -15.80 -40.40
C PHE A 59 -5.72 -15.35 -39.60
N HIS A 60 -6.33 -16.19 -38.76
CA HIS A 60 -7.51 -15.77 -38.01
C HIS A 60 -7.16 -14.85 -36.82
N ASN A 61 -6.01 -15.09 -36.19
CA ASN A 61 -5.63 -14.45 -34.93
C ASN A 61 -4.85 -13.13 -35.12
N SER A 62 -4.09 -12.98 -36.21
CA SER A 62 -3.23 -11.82 -36.45
C SER A 62 -3.84 -10.90 -37.51
N ARG A 63 -4.27 -9.71 -37.10
CA ARG A 63 -4.76 -8.67 -38.03
C ARG A 63 -3.68 -8.22 -39.02
N LYS A 64 -2.41 -8.22 -38.60
CA LYS A 64 -1.27 -7.81 -39.44
C LYS A 64 -1.00 -8.79 -40.57
N GLU A 65 -1.08 -10.09 -40.28
CA GLU A 65 -0.87 -11.14 -41.29
C GLU A 65 -2.00 -11.14 -42.32
N ARG A 66 -3.26 -11.02 -41.89
CA ARG A 66 -4.40 -10.84 -42.82
C ARG A 66 -4.23 -9.65 -43.73
N PHE A 67 -3.87 -8.51 -43.15
CA PHE A 67 -3.63 -7.30 -43.91
C PHE A 67 -2.50 -7.50 -44.94
N GLY A 68 -1.43 -8.21 -44.58
CA GLY A 68 -0.33 -8.55 -45.49
C GLY A 68 -0.77 -9.38 -46.70
N VAL A 69 -1.60 -10.40 -46.49
CA VAL A 69 -2.14 -11.24 -47.58
C VAL A 69 -3.04 -10.44 -48.51
N PHE A 70 -4.02 -9.72 -47.96
CA PHE A 70 -4.95 -8.94 -48.78
C PHE A 70 -4.28 -7.76 -49.48
N LYS A 71 -3.26 -7.15 -48.87
CA LYS A 71 -2.47 -6.11 -49.52
C LYS A 71 -1.78 -6.66 -50.77
N LYS A 72 -1.09 -7.80 -50.66
CA LYS A 72 -0.45 -8.46 -51.81
C LYS A 72 -1.46 -8.86 -52.88
N ALA A 73 -2.60 -9.41 -52.49
CA ALA A 73 -3.68 -9.76 -53.42
C ALA A 73 -4.23 -8.54 -54.16
N PHE A 74 -4.37 -7.40 -53.48
CA PHE A 74 -4.81 -6.15 -54.09
C PHE A 74 -3.75 -5.56 -55.02
N ASP A 75 -2.47 -5.67 -54.68
CA ASP A 75 -1.37 -5.26 -55.56
C ASP A 75 -1.38 -6.09 -56.86
N MET A 76 -1.63 -7.40 -56.78
CA MET A 76 -1.81 -8.26 -57.97
C MET A 76 -3.04 -7.86 -58.81
N LEU A 77 -4.15 -7.51 -58.16
CA LEU A 77 -5.35 -7.02 -58.84
C LEU A 77 -5.09 -5.70 -59.60
N ILE A 78 -4.29 -4.80 -59.03
CA ILE A 78 -3.87 -3.55 -59.68
C ILE A 78 -3.01 -3.84 -60.91
N ASP A 79 -2.12 -4.84 -60.83
CA ASP A 79 -1.24 -5.20 -61.93
C ASP A 79 -1.96 -5.88 -63.09
N GLU A 80 -2.99 -6.68 -62.82
CA GLU A 80 -3.79 -7.36 -63.83
C GLU A 80 -4.83 -6.45 -64.50
N SER A 81 -5.30 -5.41 -63.80
CA SER A 81 -6.24 -4.41 -64.32
C SER A 81 -5.52 -3.41 -65.24
N THR A 82 -5.87 -3.39 -66.52
CA THR A 82 -5.26 -2.45 -67.48
C THR A 82 -5.97 -1.09 -67.51
N SER A 83 -7.31 -1.08 -67.45
CA SER A 83 -8.11 0.14 -67.61
C SER A 83 -8.27 0.94 -66.32
N PHE A 84 -8.29 0.28 -65.15
CA PHE A 84 -8.56 0.91 -63.86
C PHE A 84 -7.33 1.00 -62.95
N LYS A 85 -6.14 0.65 -63.46
CA LYS A 85 -4.87 0.68 -62.74
C LYS A 85 -4.62 1.98 -61.96
N PRO A 86 -4.70 3.19 -62.57
CA PRO A 86 -4.41 4.43 -61.84
C PRO A 86 -5.42 4.67 -60.71
N LEU A 87 -6.71 4.44 -60.97
CA LEU A 87 -7.76 4.63 -59.97
C LEU A 87 -7.61 3.67 -58.78
N LEU A 88 -7.32 2.40 -59.03
CA LEU A 88 -7.11 1.41 -57.96
C LEU A 88 -5.84 1.69 -57.17
N ALA A 89 -4.77 2.15 -57.84
CA ALA A 89 -3.54 2.57 -57.17
C ALA A 89 -3.75 3.79 -56.26
N ASP A 90 -4.50 4.79 -56.71
CA ASP A 90 -4.84 5.97 -55.91
C ASP A 90 -5.69 5.59 -54.69
N ILE A 91 -6.71 4.74 -54.89
CA ILE A 91 -7.52 4.21 -53.80
C ILE A 91 -6.66 3.44 -52.78
N ASN A 92 -5.76 2.57 -53.25
CA ASN A 92 -4.84 1.84 -52.37
C ASN A 92 -3.95 2.81 -51.57
N ALA A 93 -3.42 3.84 -52.23
CA ALA A 93 -2.55 4.83 -51.60
C ALA A 93 -3.27 5.60 -50.49
N GLU A 94 -4.52 6.03 -50.72
CA GLU A 94 -5.34 6.71 -49.71
C GLU A 94 -5.62 5.80 -48.51
N TYR A 95 -6.06 4.55 -48.73
CA TYR A 95 -6.30 3.60 -47.64
C TYR A 95 -5.03 3.30 -46.85
N LEU A 96 -3.90 3.05 -47.52
CA LEU A 96 -2.62 2.84 -46.86
C LEU A 96 -2.16 4.10 -46.09
N GLY A 97 -2.47 5.29 -46.59
CA GLY A 97 -2.23 6.56 -45.91
C GLY A 97 -3.01 6.65 -44.59
N VAL A 98 -4.31 6.35 -44.63
CA VAL A 98 -5.17 6.35 -43.43
C VAL A 98 -4.71 5.31 -42.42
N ILE A 99 -4.40 4.09 -42.86
CA ILE A 99 -3.91 3.01 -41.96
C ILE A 99 -2.63 3.45 -41.26
N LYS A 100 -1.65 3.99 -42.01
CA LYS A 100 -0.39 4.50 -41.42
C LYS A 100 -0.64 5.64 -40.43
N ALA A 101 -1.58 6.53 -40.74
CA ALA A 101 -1.93 7.63 -39.84
C ALA A 101 -2.52 7.12 -38.52
N VAL A 102 -3.40 6.11 -38.59
CA VAL A 102 -3.97 5.44 -37.41
C VAL A 102 -2.88 4.74 -36.60
N GLU A 103 -2.03 3.93 -37.23
CA GLU A 103 -0.94 3.23 -36.55
C GLU A 103 0.02 4.20 -35.85
N LYS A 104 0.36 5.32 -36.51
CA LYS A 104 1.18 6.38 -35.92
C LYS A 104 0.47 7.03 -34.72
N GLY A 105 -0.83 7.27 -34.83
CA GLY A 105 -1.64 7.81 -33.73
C GLY A 105 -1.69 6.87 -32.53
N GLU A 106 -1.84 5.57 -32.75
CA GLU A 106 -1.79 4.56 -31.68
C GLU A 106 -0.42 4.51 -31.00
N GLN A 107 0.67 4.55 -31.77
CA GLN A 107 2.04 4.59 -31.22
C GLN A 107 2.27 5.85 -30.37
N GLN A 108 1.87 7.02 -30.87
CA GLN A 108 1.99 8.28 -30.14
C GLN A 108 1.14 8.27 -28.86
N ARG A 109 -0.10 7.76 -28.93
CA ARG A 109 -0.96 7.61 -27.75
C ARG A 109 -0.34 6.69 -26.71
N ALA A 110 0.23 5.56 -27.14
CA ALA A 110 0.90 4.63 -26.23
C ALA A 110 2.14 5.27 -25.58
N TYR A 111 2.93 6.02 -26.34
CA TYR A 111 4.09 6.76 -25.84
C TYR A 111 3.68 7.80 -24.78
N ILE A 112 2.74 8.69 -25.12
CA ILE A 112 2.24 9.73 -24.20
C ILE A 112 1.62 9.10 -22.95
N SER A 113 0.88 8.00 -23.08
CA SER A 113 0.27 7.31 -21.94
C SER A 113 1.32 6.76 -20.98
N ARG A 114 2.42 6.20 -21.50
CA ARG A 114 3.54 5.70 -20.68
C ARG A 114 4.24 6.85 -19.95
N ASP A 115 4.60 7.90 -20.68
CA ASP A 115 5.25 9.08 -20.10
C ASP A 115 4.39 9.74 -19.02
N PHE A 116 3.09 9.87 -19.28
CA PHE A 116 2.15 10.40 -18.31
C PHE A 116 2.08 9.54 -17.04
N LYS A 117 2.02 8.21 -17.16
CA LYS A 117 2.05 7.30 -16.00
C LYS A 117 3.34 7.46 -15.19
N CYS A 118 4.48 7.60 -15.85
CA CYS A 118 5.77 7.86 -15.20
C CYS A 118 5.76 9.20 -14.45
N VAL A 119 5.31 10.28 -15.10
CA VAL A 119 5.24 11.62 -14.49
C VAL A 119 4.31 11.64 -13.28
N VAL A 120 3.13 11.01 -13.38
CA VAL A 120 2.18 10.91 -12.27
C VAL A 120 2.78 10.10 -11.12
N GLY A 121 3.43 8.97 -11.41
CA GLY A 121 4.12 8.16 -10.41
C GLY A 121 5.20 8.97 -9.65
N VAL A 122 6.02 9.72 -10.38
CA VAL A 122 7.06 10.58 -9.78
C VAL A 122 6.47 11.64 -8.86
N LYS A 123 5.35 12.28 -9.25
CA LYS A 123 4.68 13.29 -8.41
C LYS A 123 4.16 12.68 -7.10
N ILE A 124 3.46 11.55 -7.17
CA ILE A 124 2.93 10.87 -5.98
C ILE A 124 4.07 10.47 -5.04
N THR A 125 5.15 9.92 -5.59
CA THR A 125 6.33 9.54 -4.82
C THR A 125 6.96 10.75 -4.14
N LYS A 126 7.08 11.88 -4.83
CA LYS A 126 7.58 13.14 -4.26
C LYS A 126 6.71 13.63 -3.09
N GLU A 127 5.40 13.69 -3.28
CA GLU A 127 4.45 14.10 -2.23
C GLU A 127 4.53 13.20 -0.98
N ASN A 128 4.71 11.89 -1.18
CA ASN A 128 4.89 10.95 -0.07
C ASN A 128 6.19 11.21 0.70
N TYR A 129 7.29 11.51 0.00
CA TYR A 129 8.54 11.88 0.65
C TYR A 129 8.43 13.20 1.41
N GLU A 130 7.77 14.22 0.85
CA GLU A 130 7.53 15.50 1.53
C GLU A 130 6.73 15.32 2.83
N LYS A 131 5.65 14.53 2.80
CA LYS A 131 4.88 14.19 4.00
C LYS A 131 5.73 13.45 5.03
N ARG A 132 6.58 12.52 4.59
CA ARG A 132 7.47 11.78 5.48
C ARG A 132 8.53 12.68 6.12
N ILE A 133 9.07 13.63 5.37
CA ILE A 133 10.01 14.63 5.89
C ILE A 133 9.33 15.44 7.00
N GLN A 134 8.13 15.97 6.75
CA GLN A 134 7.38 16.74 7.75
C GLN A 134 7.07 15.93 9.02
N ASP A 135 6.65 14.66 8.89
CA ASP A 135 6.41 13.75 10.03
C ASP A 135 7.70 13.52 10.83
N LEU A 136 8.82 13.30 10.16
CA LEU A 136 10.12 13.08 10.81
C LEU A 136 10.62 14.35 11.50
N GLU A 137 10.48 15.52 10.89
CA GLU A 137 10.83 16.80 11.50
C GLU A 137 9.99 17.08 12.75
N TYR A 138 8.69 16.82 12.70
CA TYR A 138 7.81 16.94 13.86
C TYR A 138 8.24 16.01 15.00
N LYS A 139 8.51 14.73 14.68
CA LYS A 139 8.98 13.74 15.66
C LYS A 139 10.34 14.10 16.26
N ALA A 140 11.27 14.58 15.43
CA ALA A 140 12.58 15.02 15.89
C ALA A 140 12.46 16.21 16.86
N LYS A 141 11.62 17.20 16.55
CA LYS A 141 11.34 18.33 17.45
C LYS A 141 10.73 17.87 18.78
N LEU A 142 9.78 16.94 18.73
CA LEU A 142 9.14 16.40 19.94
C LEU A 142 10.14 15.63 20.82
N ILE A 143 10.97 14.77 20.22
CA ILE A 143 12.02 14.04 20.94
C ILE A 143 13.02 15.01 21.57
N LYS A 144 13.42 16.05 20.84
CA LYS A 144 14.33 17.07 21.36
C LYS A 144 13.74 17.78 22.58
N ALA A 145 12.49 18.23 22.50
CA ALA A 145 11.80 18.86 23.62
C ALA A 145 11.68 17.93 24.84
N ASN A 146 11.36 16.65 24.62
CA ASN A 146 11.30 15.66 25.70
C ASN A 146 12.67 15.41 26.33
N ASN A 147 13.73 15.32 25.52
CA ASN A 147 15.09 15.16 26.02
C ASN A 147 15.54 16.37 26.83
N ASP A 148 15.20 17.58 26.40
CA ASP A 148 15.49 18.81 27.15
C ASP A 148 14.78 18.79 28.51
N GLN A 149 13.49 18.41 28.56
CA GLN A 149 12.75 18.25 29.81
C GLN A 149 13.34 17.17 30.74
N LEU A 150 13.76 16.03 30.19
CA LEU A 150 14.39 14.96 30.96
C LEU A 150 15.74 15.41 31.52
N ARG A 151 16.52 16.18 30.75
CA ARG A 151 17.79 16.73 31.19
C ARG A 151 17.59 17.69 32.36
N THR A 152 16.62 18.60 32.29
CA THR A 152 16.30 19.50 33.41
C THR A 152 15.87 18.74 34.66
N LYS A 153 15.02 17.71 34.52
CA LYS A 153 14.63 16.88 35.67
C LYS A 153 15.80 16.11 36.27
N TYR A 154 16.71 15.64 35.42
CA TYR A 154 17.92 14.96 35.87
C TYR A 154 18.84 15.92 36.64
N GLU A 155 19.04 17.14 36.15
CA GLU A 155 19.79 18.19 36.84
C GLU A 155 19.16 18.52 38.20
N GLN A 156 17.84 18.68 38.29
CA GLN A 156 17.12 18.90 39.56
C GLN A 156 17.29 17.74 40.55
N LEU A 157 17.15 16.49 40.08
CA LEU A 157 17.34 15.32 40.94
C LEU A 157 18.79 15.17 41.42
N GLU A 158 19.76 15.55 40.59
CA GLU A 158 21.17 15.53 41.00
C GLU A 158 21.48 16.66 41.99
N GLU A 159 20.90 17.86 41.82
CA GLU A 159 20.96 18.95 42.81
C GLU A 159 20.32 18.53 44.14
N GLU A 160 19.10 17.99 44.14
CA GLU A 160 18.43 17.46 45.33
C GLU A 160 19.26 16.35 46.00
N ARG A 161 19.88 15.47 45.21
CA ARG A 161 20.77 14.43 45.72
C ARG A 161 22.02 15.02 46.37
N ILE A 162 22.62 16.04 45.78
CA ILE A 162 23.77 16.76 46.38
C ILE A 162 23.34 17.43 47.69
N ASP A 163 22.17 18.06 47.73
CA ASP A 163 21.62 18.71 48.93
C ASP A 163 21.31 17.70 50.04
N ILE A 164 20.83 16.49 49.70
CA ILE A 164 20.57 15.41 50.67
C ILE A 164 21.88 14.77 51.17
N ILE A 165 22.85 14.55 50.27
CA ILE A 165 24.14 13.96 50.63
C ILE A 165 25.02 14.96 51.38
N CYS A 166 24.86 16.26 51.13
CA CYS A 166 25.60 17.32 51.79
C CYS A 166 24.71 18.55 52.06
N PRO A 167 23.92 18.55 53.14
CA PRO A 167 23.11 19.72 53.53
C PRO A 167 23.92 20.95 53.95
N ASP A 168 25.25 20.81 54.05
CA ASP A 168 26.17 21.80 54.62
C ASP A 168 27.42 22.03 53.74
N VAL A 169 27.33 22.01 52.40
CA VAL A 169 28.46 22.46 51.54
C VAL A 169 28.60 23.99 51.50
N GLY A 170 27.85 24.71 52.33
CA GLY A 170 28.26 26.05 52.77
C GLY A 170 29.41 26.02 53.78
N LYS A 171 29.67 24.87 54.40
CA LYS A 171 30.72 24.65 55.40
C LYS A 171 31.13 23.18 55.41
N LEU A 172 32.02 22.73 54.55
CA LEU A 172 33.01 21.70 54.94
C LEU A 172 33.98 21.44 53.78
N THR A 173 35.03 22.25 53.73
CA THR A 173 36.34 21.71 53.40
C THR A 173 36.75 20.75 54.52
N THR A 174 37.38 19.62 54.16
CA THR A 174 38.08 18.64 55.02
C THR A 174 37.21 17.67 55.83
N THR A 175 37.20 16.38 55.44
CA THR A 175 37.98 15.31 56.07
C THR A 175 37.50 13.92 55.64
N ASN A 176 38.48 13.05 55.37
CA ASN A 176 38.31 11.63 55.07
C ASN A 176 37.86 10.84 56.31
N THR A 177 36.55 10.69 56.56
CA THR A 177 36.06 9.88 57.70
C THR A 177 34.72 9.15 57.45
N SER A 178 34.38 8.77 56.23
CA SER A 178 33.05 8.18 55.95
C SER A 178 32.96 6.64 56.07
N HIS A 179 34.08 5.91 56.01
CA HIS A 179 34.03 4.44 55.97
C HIS A 179 33.86 3.76 57.35
N ASN A 180 34.15 4.45 58.45
CA ASN A 180 34.10 3.89 59.82
C ASN A 180 32.75 4.12 60.55
N LEU A 181 31.86 4.94 60.01
CA LEU A 181 30.54 5.24 60.62
C LEU A 181 29.47 4.22 60.24
N ILE A 182 29.55 3.64 59.04
CA ILE A 182 28.55 2.71 58.49
C ILE A 182 28.58 1.34 59.19
N GLU A 183 29.74 0.89 59.68
CA GLU A 183 29.82 -0.36 60.45
C GLU A 183 29.31 -0.21 61.89
N ARG A 184 29.55 0.95 62.53
CA ARG A 184 29.07 1.21 63.90
C ARG A 184 27.56 1.40 63.97
N SER A 185 26.93 1.89 62.91
CA SER A 185 25.46 2.07 62.87
C SER A 185 24.68 0.77 62.68
N ARG A 186 25.32 -0.34 62.29
CA ARG A 186 24.66 -1.65 62.18
C ARG A 186 24.46 -2.35 63.53
N LEU A 187 25.16 -1.92 64.57
CA LEU A 187 25.08 -2.49 65.92
C LEU A 187 24.02 -1.83 66.80
N VAL A 188 23.36 -0.77 66.30
CA VAL A 188 22.39 0.04 67.04
C VAL A 188 21.07 -0.02 66.27
N LEU A 189 20.01 -0.53 66.92
CA LEU A 189 18.65 -0.51 66.37
C LEU A 189 18.27 0.94 66.04
N PRO A 190 17.87 1.25 64.78
CA PRO A 190 17.52 2.60 64.38
C PRO A 190 16.40 3.18 65.26
N GLY A 191 16.65 4.33 65.88
CA GLY A 191 15.68 5.04 66.72
C GLY A 191 15.73 4.72 68.22
N LEU A 192 16.63 3.84 68.67
CA LEU A 192 16.89 3.53 70.09
C LEU A 192 18.31 3.93 70.48
N LYS A 193 18.48 4.54 71.65
CA LYS A 193 19.82 4.82 72.22
C LYS A 193 20.43 3.54 72.78
N MET A 194 21.76 3.48 72.92
CA MET A 194 22.48 2.30 73.45
C MET A 194 21.96 1.82 74.81
N GLU A 195 21.59 2.74 75.70
CA GLU A 195 21.05 2.44 77.04
C GLU A 195 19.66 1.78 76.96
N GLU A 196 18.85 2.20 76.00
CA GLU A 196 17.48 1.72 75.75
C GLU A 196 17.47 0.35 75.02
N GLN A 197 18.59 -0.04 74.41
CA GLN A 197 18.75 -1.35 73.76
C GLN A 197 19.08 -2.48 74.74
N THR A 198 19.57 -2.13 75.93
CA THR A 198 19.80 -3.07 77.04
C THR A 198 18.60 -3.20 77.98
N ASP A 199 17.56 -2.37 77.81
CA ASP A 199 16.33 -2.41 78.59
C ASP A 199 15.28 -3.31 77.91
N VAL A 200 14.86 -4.36 78.63
CA VAL A 200 13.94 -5.40 78.15
C VAL A 200 12.53 -4.83 77.92
N ASP A 201 12.10 -3.90 78.76
CA ASP A 201 10.74 -3.34 78.68
C ASP A 201 10.60 -2.43 77.46
N VAL A 202 11.62 -1.63 77.18
CA VAL A 202 11.66 -0.75 75.99
C VAL A 202 11.73 -1.58 74.71
N LEU A 203 12.53 -2.64 74.69
CA LEU A 203 12.66 -3.51 73.51
C LEU A 203 11.37 -4.28 73.21
N SER A 204 10.64 -4.73 74.24
CA SER A 204 9.35 -5.42 74.07
C SER A 204 8.27 -4.49 73.50
N SER A 205 8.22 -3.23 73.97
CA SER A 205 7.32 -2.21 73.45
C SER A 205 7.65 -1.84 72.00
N ALA A 206 8.94 -1.73 71.65
CA ALA A 206 9.39 -1.47 70.29
C ALA A 206 9.04 -2.62 69.33
N LEU A 207 9.22 -3.87 69.76
CA LEU A 207 8.83 -5.05 68.99
C LEU A 207 7.33 -5.05 68.71
N ALA A 208 6.50 -4.79 69.73
CA ALA A 208 5.05 -4.73 69.57
C ALA A 208 4.61 -3.65 68.57
N LYS A 209 5.27 -2.47 68.58
CA LYS A 209 5.01 -1.39 67.62
C LYS A 209 5.39 -1.77 66.19
N LEU A 210 6.59 -2.33 66.01
CA LEU A 210 7.06 -2.78 64.69
C LEU A 210 6.17 -3.89 64.12
N GLN A 211 5.71 -4.81 64.97
CA GLN A 211 4.83 -5.89 64.54
C GLN A 211 3.45 -5.38 64.15
N ALA A 212 2.91 -4.40 64.89
CA ALA A 212 1.69 -3.70 64.49
C ALA A 212 1.87 -2.96 63.15
N GLU A 213 3.01 -2.30 62.93
CA GLU A 213 3.29 -1.60 61.67
C GLU A 213 3.42 -2.57 60.50
N VAL A 214 4.12 -3.69 60.67
CA VAL A 214 4.20 -4.77 59.67
C VAL A 214 2.81 -5.33 59.34
N ASP A 215 1.97 -5.57 60.34
CA ASP A 215 0.60 -6.04 60.13
C ASP A 215 -0.25 -5.01 59.37
N THR A 216 -0.10 -3.71 59.67
CA THR A 216 -0.79 -2.64 58.94
C THR A 216 -0.30 -2.54 57.50
N MET A 217 1.01 -2.69 57.24
CA MET A 217 1.58 -2.73 55.90
C MET A 217 1.11 -3.95 55.12
N GLN A 218 1.07 -5.14 55.74
CA GLN A 218 0.57 -6.35 55.08
C GLN A 218 -0.92 -6.23 54.75
N LYS A 219 -1.73 -5.67 55.65
CA LYS A 219 -3.15 -5.37 55.38
C LYS A 219 -3.28 -4.34 54.26
N SER A 220 -2.49 -3.27 54.27
CA SER A 220 -2.43 -2.25 53.22
C SER A 220 -2.02 -2.85 51.87
N THR A 221 -1.04 -3.75 51.81
CA THR A 221 -0.63 -4.41 50.57
C THR A 221 -1.72 -5.34 50.03
N LYS A 222 -2.49 -6.00 50.91
CA LYS A 222 -3.64 -6.83 50.53
C LYS A 222 -4.85 -6.00 50.07
N THR A 223 -5.11 -4.83 50.66
CA THR A 223 -6.28 -3.99 50.35
C THR A 223 -6.02 -2.93 49.29
N LYS A 224 -4.81 -2.39 49.17
CA LYS A 224 -4.38 -1.48 48.10
C LYS A 224 -4.03 -2.20 46.80
N PHE A 225 -4.28 -3.51 46.71
CA PHE A 225 -4.26 -4.26 45.45
C PHE A 225 -5.51 -3.95 44.59
N PHE A 226 -5.73 -2.66 44.33
CA PHE A 226 -6.57 -2.16 43.26
C PHE A 226 -5.62 -2.01 42.05
N PRO A 227 -5.54 -2.97 41.08
CA PRO A 227 -6.64 -3.20 40.16
C PRO A 227 -6.57 -4.59 39.45
N LYS A 228 -6.76 -5.71 40.15
CA LYS A 228 -6.86 -7.03 39.47
C LYS A 228 -8.09 -7.10 38.56
N GLU A 229 -9.22 -6.56 39.05
CA GLU A 229 -10.50 -6.54 38.35
C GLU A 229 -10.52 -5.53 37.18
N ARG A 230 -10.05 -4.29 37.40
CA ARG A 230 -9.95 -3.30 36.31
C ARG A 230 -8.96 -3.73 35.23
N LYS A 231 -7.88 -4.43 35.60
CA LYS A 231 -6.98 -5.06 34.62
C LYS A 231 -7.70 -6.14 33.80
N MET A 232 -8.49 -6.99 34.45
CA MET A 232 -9.30 -8.02 33.77
C MET A 232 -10.33 -7.41 32.80
N LEU A 233 -11.01 -6.33 33.21
CA LEU A 233 -11.95 -5.61 32.34
C LEU A 233 -11.25 -4.98 31.12
N LEU A 234 -10.06 -4.40 31.32
CA LEU A 234 -9.26 -3.84 30.23
C LEU A 234 -8.74 -4.93 29.28
N GLU A 235 -8.34 -6.09 29.82
CA GLU A 235 -7.93 -7.25 29.01
C GLU A 235 -9.11 -7.78 28.18
N GLN A 236 -10.32 -7.83 28.75
CA GLN A 236 -11.52 -8.24 28.05
C GLN A 236 -11.90 -7.26 26.93
N ASP A 237 -11.88 -5.94 27.21
CA ASP A 237 -12.16 -4.90 26.20
C ASP A 237 -11.11 -4.93 25.07
N LEU A 238 -9.83 -5.08 25.41
CA LEU A 238 -8.75 -5.23 24.43
C LEU A 238 -9.00 -6.45 23.52
N GLN A 239 -9.38 -7.59 24.11
CA GLN A 239 -9.64 -8.81 23.35
C GLN A 239 -10.87 -8.66 22.43
N GLU A 240 -11.91 -7.95 22.87
CA GLU A 240 -13.08 -7.65 22.05
C GLU A 240 -12.72 -6.73 20.86
N LYS A 241 -11.95 -5.66 21.12
CA LYS A 241 -11.47 -4.75 20.06
C LYS A 241 -10.59 -5.48 19.05
N GLU A 242 -9.73 -6.38 19.50
CA GLU A 242 -8.86 -7.16 18.62
C GLU A 242 -9.67 -8.11 17.72
N ARG A 243 -10.69 -8.78 18.27
CA ARG A 243 -11.60 -9.63 17.48
C ARG A 243 -12.33 -8.82 16.41
N SER A 244 -12.86 -7.64 16.76
CA SER A 244 -13.53 -6.75 15.82
C SER A 244 -12.59 -6.26 14.71
N HIS A 245 -11.38 -5.81 15.08
CA HIS A 245 -10.35 -5.40 14.12
C HIS A 245 -9.98 -6.54 13.16
N ASN A 246 -9.76 -7.76 13.67
CA ASN A 246 -9.41 -8.92 12.86
C ASN A 246 -10.54 -9.31 11.90
N HIS A 247 -11.80 -9.21 12.34
CA HIS A 247 -12.96 -9.45 11.47
C HIS A 247 -13.00 -8.45 10.31
N VAL A 248 -12.92 -7.14 10.59
CA VAL A 248 -12.93 -6.09 9.58
C VAL A 248 -11.72 -6.19 8.65
N SER A 249 -10.54 -6.50 9.17
CA SER A 249 -9.32 -6.68 8.39
C SER A 249 -9.44 -7.83 7.38
N ARG A 250 -9.97 -8.99 7.82
CA ARG A 250 -10.24 -10.14 6.93
C ARG A 250 -11.28 -9.80 5.87
N TYR A 251 -12.37 -9.13 6.25
CA TYR A 251 -13.42 -8.71 5.31
C TYR A 251 -12.88 -7.73 4.26
N ASN A 252 -12.12 -6.72 4.68
CA ASN A 252 -11.48 -5.77 3.77
C ASN A 252 -10.45 -6.44 2.84
N LYS A 253 -9.69 -7.43 3.34
CA LYS A 253 -8.79 -8.22 2.50
C LYS A 253 -9.57 -8.97 1.41
N ALA A 254 -10.65 -9.65 1.78
CA ALA A 254 -11.50 -10.36 0.82
C ALA A 254 -12.15 -9.43 -0.21
N LEU A 255 -12.59 -8.24 0.21
CA LEU A 255 -13.10 -7.21 -0.71
C LEU A 255 -12.02 -6.74 -1.70
N ARG A 256 -10.81 -6.44 -1.21
CA ARG A 256 -9.69 -6.04 -2.09
C ARG A 256 -9.35 -7.13 -3.10
N GLU A 257 -9.36 -8.39 -2.69
CA GLU A 257 -9.15 -9.53 -3.60
C GLU A 257 -10.28 -9.67 -4.64
N LYS A 258 -11.53 -9.41 -4.27
CA LYS A 258 -12.67 -9.40 -5.22
C LYS A 258 -12.57 -8.23 -6.19
N VAL A 259 -12.25 -7.03 -5.71
CA VAL A 259 -12.05 -5.85 -6.54
C VAL A 259 -10.89 -6.08 -7.50
N GLY A 260 -9.75 -6.61 -7.03
CA GLY A 260 -8.62 -6.94 -7.89
C GLY A 260 -8.98 -7.95 -8.99
N ARG A 261 -9.77 -8.99 -8.66
CA ARG A 261 -10.29 -9.94 -9.67
C ARG A 261 -11.21 -9.28 -10.69
N LEU A 262 -12.10 -8.38 -10.25
CA LEU A 262 -12.98 -7.64 -11.14
C LEU A 262 -12.22 -6.65 -12.02
N THR A 263 -11.21 -5.95 -11.49
CA THR A 263 -10.34 -5.06 -12.27
C THR A 263 -9.62 -5.84 -13.37
N ILE A 264 -9.05 -7.01 -13.05
CA ILE A 264 -8.43 -7.88 -14.06
C ILE A 264 -9.47 -8.34 -15.10
N ALA A 265 -10.68 -8.71 -14.69
CA ALA A 265 -11.75 -9.12 -15.61
C ALA A 265 -12.31 -7.99 -16.50
N VAL A 266 -12.10 -6.73 -16.12
CA VAL A 266 -12.50 -5.54 -16.91
C VAL A 266 -11.37 -5.07 -17.84
N GLU A 267 -10.12 -5.39 -17.52
CA GLU A 267 -8.93 -5.04 -18.32
C GLU A 267 -8.54 -6.09 -19.38
N VAL A 268 -9.20 -7.26 -19.40
CA VAL A 268 -9.11 -8.31 -20.43
C VAL A 268 -10.24 -8.16 -21.44
#